data_AF-A0A538B7F9-F1
#
_entry.id   AF-A0A538B7F9-F1
#
_cell.length_a   1.000
_cell.length_b   1.000
_cell.length_c   1.000
_cell.angle_alpha   90.00
_cell.angle_beta   90.00
_cell.angle_gamma   90.00
#
_symmetry.space_group_name_H-M   'P 1'
#
loop_
_entity.id
_entity.type
_entity.pdbx_description
1 polymer ?
#
loop_
_entity_poly.entity_id
_entity_poly.type
_entity_poly.pdbx_seq_one_letter_code
_entity_poly.pdbx_strand_id
1 'polypeptide(L)'
;MPARDAIERRVRELTTDPDEPLHQHAYQSALRDERLAAWLGASLGILFSICFVTGLYSHLHQHPLSWLPVPSRPAGLYRVTQSLHVAAGIASMPILLAKLWVVWPRFVSLPPIKNVAHLVERIGLFPLVAGGIFMVFSGIANIAQWYPWRFGFPAAHYWVTWIVVGALVAH
;
A
#
# COMPACT_ATOMS: atom_id res chain seq x y z
N MET A 1 23.73 15.68 -34.95
CA MET A 1 23.09 16.37 -33.80
C MET A 1 21.55 16.25 -33.67
N PRO A 2 20.79 15.37 -34.38
CA PRO A 2 19.31 15.37 -34.28
C PRO A 2 18.72 14.59 -33.09
N ALA A 3 19.47 13.66 -32.48
CA ALA A 3 18.97 12.82 -31.38
C ALA A 3 18.82 13.59 -30.06
N ARG A 4 19.68 14.60 -29.83
CA ARG A 4 19.64 15.44 -28.62
C ARG A 4 18.38 16.31 -28.60
N ASP A 5 18.07 16.93 -29.74
CA ASP A 5 16.89 17.79 -29.90
C ASP A 5 15.57 17.04 -29.77
N ALA A 6 15.54 15.75 -30.11
CA ALA A 6 14.36 14.89 -29.94
C ALA A 6 14.14 14.53 -28.47
N ILE A 7 15.21 14.21 -27.74
CA ILE A 7 15.16 13.93 -26.30
C ILE A 7 14.76 15.18 -25.53
N GLU A 8 15.35 16.33 -25.85
CA GLU A 8 15.01 17.59 -25.20
C GLU A 8 13.57 18.04 -25.47
N ARG A 9 13.04 17.80 -26.66
CA ARG A 9 11.61 18.03 -26.95
C ARG A 9 10.72 17.11 -26.12
N ARG A 10 11.07 15.83 -26.02
CA ARG A 10 10.28 14.86 -25.27
C ARG A 10 10.30 15.15 -23.77
N VAL A 11 11.43 15.61 -23.25
CA VAL A 11 11.55 16.07 -21.86
C VAL A 11 10.69 17.31 -21.62
N ARG A 12 10.74 18.31 -22.52
CA ARG A 12 9.90 19.52 -22.48
C ARG A 12 8.39 19.25 -22.55
N GLU A 13 7.94 18.22 -23.27
CA GLU A 13 6.53 17.79 -23.28
C GLU A 13 6.08 17.16 -21.94
N LEU A 14 7.02 16.61 -21.17
CA LEU A 14 6.74 15.84 -19.96
C LEU A 14 6.97 16.62 -18.66
N THR A 15 7.63 17.79 -18.72
CA THR A 15 7.93 18.64 -17.57
C THR A 15 7.35 20.04 -17.74
N THR A 16 6.79 20.60 -16.68
CA THR A 16 6.39 22.02 -16.62
C THR A 16 7.58 22.96 -16.41
N ASP A 17 8.74 22.42 -16.01
CA ASP A 17 9.98 23.17 -15.82
C ASP A 17 11.14 22.48 -16.59
N PRO A 18 11.61 23.07 -17.72
CA PRO A 18 12.64 22.48 -18.56
C PRO A 18 14.06 22.58 -17.98
N ASP A 19 14.30 23.50 -17.04
CA ASP A 19 15.61 23.71 -16.42
C ASP A 19 15.79 22.81 -15.20
N GLU A 20 14.68 22.38 -14.60
CA GLU A 20 14.63 21.58 -13.38
C GLU A 20 13.64 20.38 -13.48
N PRO A 21 13.80 19.47 -14.46
CA PRO A 21 12.78 18.48 -14.86
C PRO A 21 12.38 17.45 -13.78
N LEU A 22 13.10 17.40 -12.66
CA LEU A 22 12.85 16.51 -11.53
C LEU A 22 12.71 17.25 -10.19
N HIS A 23 12.80 18.58 -10.22
CA HIS A 23 12.52 19.42 -9.05
C HIS A 23 11.03 19.74 -9.06
N GLN A 24 10.28 19.00 -8.24
CA GLN A 24 8.88 19.34 -7.98
C GLN A 24 8.82 20.61 -7.16
N HIS A 25 8.61 21.74 -7.83
CA HIS A 25 7.98 22.87 -7.17
C HIS A 25 6.60 22.45 -6.64
N ALA A 26 6.16 23.07 -5.55
CA ALA A 26 4.94 22.72 -4.79
C ALA A 26 3.79 22.31 -5.73
N TYR A 27 3.19 21.13 -5.51
CA TYR A 27 2.14 20.50 -6.33
C TYR A 27 1.18 21.52 -6.97
N GLN A 28 1.44 21.92 -8.22
CA GLN A 28 0.57 22.88 -8.94
C GLN A 28 -0.56 22.19 -9.73
N SER A 29 -0.70 20.86 -9.62
CA SER A 29 -1.78 20.11 -10.27
C SER A 29 -2.98 19.97 -9.33
N ALA A 30 -4.13 20.53 -9.71
CA ALA A 30 -5.39 20.41 -8.97
C ALA A 30 -5.83 18.95 -8.70
N LEU A 31 -5.31 17.98 -9.45
CA LEU A 31 -5.64 16.56 -9.33
C LEU A 31 -4.72 15.79 -8.36
N ARG A 32 -3.62 16.39 -7.90
CA ARG A 32 -2.68 15.78 -6.95
C ARG A 32 -2.41 16.74 -5.81
N ASP A 33 -3.37 16.81 -4.90
CA ASP A 33 -3.28 17.62 -3.70
C ASP A 33 -2.83 16.77 -2.50
N GLU A 34 -2.12 17.39 -1.55
CA GLU A 34 -1.73 16.77 -0.29
C GLU A 34 -2.94 16.31 0.51
N ARG A 35 -4.03 17.08 0.45
CA ARG A 35 -5.30 16.70 1.09
C ARG A 35 -5.83 15.38 0.54
N LEU A 36 -5.84 15.21 -0.78
CA LEU A 36 -6.27 13.95 -1.41
C LEU A 36 -5.34 12.80 -1.01
N ALA A 37 -4.03 13.03 -0.98
CA ALA A 37 -3.06 12.04 -0.52
C ALA A 37 -3.34 11.60 0.93
N ALA A 38 -3.69 12.54 1.81
CA ALA A 38 -4.02 12.27 3.21
C ALA A 38 -5.33 11.47 3.32
N TRP A 39 -6.40 11.86 2.62
CA TRP A 39 -7.68 11.12 2.62
C TRP A 39 -7.52 9.69 2.12
N LEU A 40 -6.81 9.47 1.02
CA LEU A 40 -6.53 8.13 0.50
C LEU A 40 -5.70 7.31 1.49
N GLY A 41 -4.71 7.93 2.14
CA GLY A 41 -3.91 7.29 3.19
C GLY A 41 -4.73 6.85 4.39
N ALA A 42 -5.58 7.74 4.93
CA ALA A 42 -6.49 7.43 6.02
C ALA A 42 -7.48 6.32 5.66
N SER A 43 -8.00 6.35 4.43
CA SER A 43 -8.91 5.33 3.92
C SER A 43 -8.24 3.95 3.85
N LEU A 44 -6.99 3.89 3.38
CA LEU A 44 -6.18 2.66 3.40
C LEU A 44 -5.92 2.19 4.83
N GLY A 45 -5.62 3.10 5.76
CA GLY A 45 -5.44 2.76 7.17
C GLY A 45 -6.67 2.09 7.79
N ILE A 46 -7.87 2.60 7.50
CA ILE A 46 -9.13 1.99 7.93
C ILE A 46 -9.29 0.60 7.31
N LEU A 47 -9.13 0.47 5.99
CA LEU A 47 -9.32 -0.80 5.28
C LEU A 47 -8.31 -1.87 5.74
N PHE A 48 -7.04 -1.51 5.89
CA PHE A 48 -6.01 -2.42 6.39
C PHE A 48 -6.24 -2.80 7.85
N SER A 49 -6.75 -1.90 8.68
CA SER A 49 -7.14 -2.22 10.06
C SER A 49 -8.29 -3.22 10.11
N ILE A 50 -9.31 -3.04 9.24
CA ILE A 50 -10.40 -4.00 9.09
C ILE A 50 -9.86 -5.37 8.67
N CYS A 51 -9.02 -5.43 7.63
CA CYS A 51 -8.40 -6.67 7.18
C CYS A 51 -7.53 -7.30 8.28
N PHE A 52 -6.75 -6.52 9.01
CA PHE A 52 -5.89 -7.02 10.08
C PHE A 52 -6.71 -7.68 11.20
N VAL A 53 -7.73 -7.00 11.73
CA VAL A 53 -8.54 -7.53 12.84
C VAL A 53 -9.31 -8.78 12.40
N THR A 54 -9.96 -8.73 11.23
CA THR A 54 -10.71 -9.87 10.70
C THR A 54 -9.79 -11.04 10.31
N GLY A 55 -8.59 -10.74 9.81
CA GLY A 55 -7.56 -11.74 9.47
C GLY A 55 -6.98 -12.40 10.71
N LEU A 56 -6.73 -11.65 11.78
CA LEU A 56 -6.29 -12.19 13.06
C LEU A 56 -7.36 -13.10 13.67
N TYR A 57 -8.63 -12.69 13.62
CA TYR A 57 -9.76 -13.53 14.03
C TYR A 57 -9.83 -14.83 13.23
N SER A 58 -9.60 -14.77 11.91
CA SER A 58 -9.49 -15.94 11.04
C SER A 58 -8.34 -16.86 11.44
N HIS A 59 -7.17 -16.27 11.68
CA HIS A 59 -5.97 -17.00 12.06
C HIS A 59 -6.15 -17.74 13.38
N LEU A 60 -6.74 -17.10 14.39
CA LEU A 60 -7.00 -17.73 15.70
C LEU A 60 -8.02 -18.89 15.60
N HIS A 61 -8.92 -18.87 14.62
CA HIS A 61 -9.79 -20.02 14.35
C HIS A 61 -9.03 -21.19 13.70
N GLN A 62 -8.07 -20.90 12.82
CA GLN A 62 -7.25 -21.92 12.16
C GLN A 62 -6.17 -22.48 13.09
N HIS A 63 -5.66 -21.65 14.00
CA HIS A 63 -4.61 -21.96 14.96
C HIS A 63 -5.05 -21.55 16.37
N PRO A 64 -5.98 -22.31 16.99
CA PRO A 64 -6.50 -21.97 18.31
C PRO A 64 -5.42 -22.03 19.38
N LEU A 65 -5.44 -21.03 20.26
CA LEU A 65 -4.57 -20.98 21.43
C LEU A 65 -5.30 -21.59 22.63
N SER A 66 -4.64 -22.47 23.38
CA SER A 66 -5.25 -23.19 24.51
C SER A 66 -5.79 -22.27 25.61
N TRP A 67 -5.19 -21.09 25.78
CA TRP A 67 -5.53 -20.10 26.79
C TRP A 67 -6.49 -19.02 26.30
N LEU A 68 -6.77 -18.93 24.99
CA LEU A 68 -7.66 -17.94 24.40
C LEU A 68 -8.79 -18.65 23.64
N PRO A 69 -9.89 -19.03 24.31
CA PRO A 69 -11.01 -19.65 23.64
C PRO A 69 -11.67 -18.64 22.69
N VAL A 70 -11.65 -18.93 21.39
CA VAL A 70 -12.32 -18.10 20.39
C VAL A 70 -13.76 -18.61 20.21
N PRO A 71 -14.78 -17.78 20.47
CA PRO A 71 -16.17 -18.22 20.42
C PRO A 71 -16.59 -18.54 18.98
N SER A 72 -17.18 -19.72 18.78
CA SER A 72 -17.80 -20.13 17.51
C SER A 72 -19.19 -19.51 17.28
N ARG A 73 -19.66 -18.72 18.25
CA ARG A 73 -20.98 -18.08 18.26
C ARG A 73 -20.83 -16.55 18.37
N PRO A 74 -21.80 -15.78 17.84
CA PRO A 74 -23.04 -16.23 17.19
C PRO A 74 -22.81 -16.91 15.84
N ALA A 75 -23.75 -17.77 15.45
CA ALA A 75 -23.70 -18.42 14.15
C ALA A 75 -23.64 -17.36 13.04
N GLY A 76 -22.68 -17.49 12.12
CA GLY A 76 -22.47 -16.55 11.03
C GLY A 76 -21.47 -15.43 11.30
N LEU A 77 -20.97 -15.24 12.53
CA LEU A 77 -19.94 -14.23 12.83
C LEU A 77 -18.70 -14.43 11.93
N TYR A 78 -18.20 -15.67 11.84
CA TYR A 78 -17.06 -15.98 10.98
C TYR A 78 -17.33 -15.59 9.52
N ARG A 79 -18.51 -15.94 8.98
CA ARG A 79 -18.90 -15.58 7.61
C ARG A 79 -18.88 -14.06 7.42
N VAL A 80 -19.44 -13.28 8.35
CA VAL A 80 -19.44 -11.81 8.29
C VAL A 80 -18.01 -11.27 8.31
N THR A 81 -17.16 -11.74 9.23
CA THR A 81 -15.76 -11.28 9.31
C THR A 81 -14.97 -11.63 8.06
N GLN A 82 -15.18 -12.82 7.46
CA GLN A 82 -14.53 -13.20 6.20
C GLN A 82 -15.04 -12.37 5.02
N SER A 83 -16.35 -12.15 4.91
CA SER A 83 -16.92 -11.28 3.89
C SER A 83 -16.38 -9.86 4.00
N LEU A 84 -16.28 -9.33 5.22
CA LEU A 84 -15.71 -8.01 5.46
C LEU A 84 -14.22 -7.94 5.12
N HIS A 85 -13.44 -8.95 5.48
CA HIS A 85 -12.02 -9.05 5.13
C HIS A 85 -11.80 -8.99 3.62
N VAL A 86 -12.51 -9.83 2.87
CA VAL A 86 -12.38 -9.90 1.41
C VAL A 86 -12.88 -8.61 0.76
N ALA A 87 -14.03 -8.08 1.19
CA ALA A 87 -14.57 -6.85 0.65
C ALA A 87 -13.64 -5.64 0.89
N ALA A 88 -13.08 -5.51 2.10
CA ALA A 88 -12.11 -4.46 2.42
C ALA A 88 -10.82 -4.62 1.63
N GLY A 89 -10.32 -5.86 1.48
CA GLY A 89 -9.16 -6.18 0.65
C GLY A 89 -9.36 -5.77 -0.81
N ILE A 90 -10.50 -6.10 -1.41
CA ILE A 90 -10.84 -5.69 -2.79
C ILE A 90 -10.97 -4.18 -2.89
N ALA A 91 -11.68 -3.52 -1.97
CA ALA A 91 -11.87 -2.08 -1.96
C ALA A 91 -10.54 -1.31 -1.82
N SER A 92 -9.56 -1.90 -1.13
CA SER A 92 -8.24 -1.28 -0.97
C SER A 92 -7.44 -1.21 -2.28
N MET A 93 -7.72 -2.05 -3.28
CA MET A 93 -7.00 -2.05 -4.56
C MET A 93 -7.10 -0.72 -5.31
N PRO A 94 -8.29 -0.21 -5.69
CA PRO A 94 -8.39 1.06 -6.40
C PRO A 94 -7.87 2.24 -5.55
N ILE A 95 -8.06 2.20 -4.23
CA ILE A 95 -7.60 3.26 -3.32
C ILE A 95 -6.07 3.27 -3.22
N LEU A 96 -5.43 2.10 -3.15
CA LEU A 96 -3.97 1.97 -3.13
C LEU A 96 -3.37 2.46 -4.45
N LEU A 97 -3.94 2.04 -5.58
CA LEU A 97 -3.51 2.52 -6.90
C LEU A 97 -3.66 4.04 -7.03
N ALA A 98 -4.77 4.61 -6.57
CA ALA A 98 -4.98 6.05 -6.54
C ALA A 98 -3.95 6.74 -5.64
N LYS A 99 -3.69 6.23 -4.43
CA LYS A 99 -2.68 6.77 -3.51
C LYS A 99 -1.31 6.77 -4.16
N LEU A 100 -0.90 5.64 -4.74
CA LEU A 100 0.38 5.50 -5.44
C LEU A 100 0.48 6.47 -6.62
N TRP A 101 -0.60 6.66 -7.39
CA TRP A 101 -0.64 7.64 -8.47
C TRP A 101 -0.53 9.10 -7.97
N VAL A 102 -1.10 9.42 -6.81
CA VAL A 102 -0.96 10.77 -6.23
C VAL A 102 0.47 11.01 -5.74
N VAL A 103 1.09 10.02 -5.09
CA VAL A 103 2.40 10.17 -4.45
C VAL A 103 3.59 9.77 -5.33
N TRP A 104 3.37 9.17 -6.51
CA TRP A 104 4.48 8.73 -7.37
C TRP A 104 5.53 9.81 -7.68
N PRO A 105 5.16 11.10 -7.86
CA PRO A 105 6.14 12.13 -8.12
C PRO A 105 7.15 12.24 -6.97
N ARG A 106 6.73 12.01 -5.72
CA ARG A 106 7.61 12.04 -4.55
C ARG A 106 8.68 10.95 -4.57
N PHE A 107 8.53 9.88 -5.37
CA PHE A 107 9.58 8.86 -5.52
C PHE A 107 10.68 9.31 -6.48
N VAL A 108 10.37 10.15 -7.47
CA VAL A 108 11.29 10.59 -8.52
C VAL A 108 11.84 12.01 -8.31
N SER A 109 11.49 12.68 -7.21
CA SER A 109 11.97 14.02 -6.89
C SER A 109 13.49 14.07 -6.65
N LEU A 110 14.16 15.11 -7.16
CA LEU A 110 15.56 15.40 -6.88
C LEU A 110 15.75 16.54 -5.85
N PRO A 111 16.86 16.53 -5.07
CA PRO A 111 17.78 15.41 -4.87
C PRO A 111 17.08 14.25 -4.13
N PRO A 112 17.44 12.98 -4.42
CA PRO A 112 16.72 11.83 -3.88
C PRO A 112 16.97 11.65 -2.38
N ILE A 113 18.10 12.12 -1.86
CA ILE A 113 18.43 12.09 -0.45
C ILE A 113 18.98 13.46 -0.09
N LYS A 114 18.28 14.17 0.81
CA LYS A 114 18.70 15.48 1.30
C LYS A 114 19.67 15.37 2.49
N ASN A 115 19.46 14.38 3.35
CA ASN A 115 20.27 14.09 4.54
C ASN A 115 19.92 12.67 5.08
N VAL A 116 20.62 12.24 6.13
CA VAL A 116 20.40 10.91 6.75
C VAL A 116 18.98 10.75 7.30
N ALA A 117 18.41 11.78 7.92
CA ALA A 117 17.04 11.74 8.44
C ALA A 117 16.02 11.48 7.32
N HIS A 118 16.15 12.20 6.19
CA HIS A 118 15.33 12.02 5.00
C HIS A 118 15.49 10.62 4.37
N LEU A 119 16.69 10.03 4.43
CA LEU A 119 16.89 8.65 3.98
C LEU A 119 16.13 7.65 4.88
N VAL A 120 16.21 7.84 6.20
CA VAL A 120 15.49 6.99 7.16
C VAL A 120 13.98 7.10 6.95
N GLU A 121 13.45 8.31 6.76
CA GLU A 121 12.04 8.52 6.41
C GLU A 121 11.65 7.76 5.14
N ARG A 122 12.43 7.89 4.06
CA ARG A 122 12.16 7.18 2.79
C ARG A 122 12.21 5.66 2.93
N ILE A 123 13.17 5.12 3.69
CA ILE A 123 13.25 3.69 3.97
C ILE A 123 12.05 3.24 4.81
N GLY A 124 11.61 4.04 5.77
CA GLY A 124 10.42 3.77 6.59
C GLY A 124 9.13 3.64 5.78
N LEU A 125 9.06 4.26 4.60
CA LEU A 125 7.92 4.10 3.68
C LEU A 125 7.92 2.77 2.94
N PHE A 126 9.07 2.09 2.82
CA PHE A 126 9.17 0.86 2.04
C PHE A 126 8.24 -0.27 2.56
N PRO A 127 8.19 -0.57 3.88
CA PRO A 127 7.23 -1.52 4.42
C PRO A 127 5.77 -1.19 4.10
N LEU A 128 5.40 0.10 4.09
CA LEU A 128 4.03 0.53 3.76
C LEU A 128 3.71 0.33 2.28
N VAL A 129 4.61 0.75 1.40
CA VAL A 129 4.39 0.68 -0.05
C VAL A 129 4.47 -0.75 -0.55
N ALA A 130 5.61 -1.42 -0.32
CA ALA A 130 5.83 -2.78 -0.80
C ALA A 130 4.91 -3.77 -0.07
N GLY A 131 4.74 -3.61 1.24
CA GLY A 131 3.85 -4.46 2.02
C GLY A 131 2.38 -4.24 1.66
N GLY A 132 1.93 -3.00 1.47
CA GLY A 132 0.57 -2.72 1.00
C GLY A 132 0.28 -3.35 -0.36
N ILE A 133 1.20 -3.22 -1.33
CA ILE A 133 1.07 -3.88 -2.65
C ILE A 133 1.03 -5.40 -2.48
N PHE A 134 1.93 -5.97 -1.67
CA PHE A 134 1.97 -7.40 -1.41
C PHE A 134 0.65 -7.90 -0.81
N MET A 135 0.11 -7.21 0.19
CA MET A 135 -1.13 -7.59 0.86
C MET A 135 -2.31 -7.59 -0.12
N VAL A 136 -2.48 -6.53 -0.91
CA VAL A 136 -3.57 -6.47 -1.89
C VAL A 136 -3.39 -7.52 -2.98
N PHE A 137 -2.21 -7.61 -3.57
CA PHE A 137 -1.94 -8.54 -4.67
C PHE A 137 -2.10 -10.00 -4.23
N SER A 138 -1.45 -10.39 -3.13
CA SER A 138 -1.53 -11.77 -2.63
C SER A 138 -2.94 -12.14 -2.20
N GLY A 139 -3.71 -11.23 -1.59
CA GLY A 139 -5.10 -11.46 -1.21
C GLY A 139 -6.01 -11.68 -2.43
N ILE A 140 -5.88 -10.84 -3.46
CA ILE A 140 -6.63 -10.98 -4.72
C ILE A 140 -6.28 -12.28 -5.43
N ALA A 141 -4.99 -12.58 -5.53
CA ALA A 141 -4.52 -13.80 -6.16
C ALA A 141 -4.99 -15.06 -5.38
N ASN A 142 -5.08 -15.00 -4.05
CA ASN A 142 -5.65 -16.07 -3.24
C ASN A 142 -7.15 -16.30 -3.53
N ILE A 143 -7.98 -15.25 -3.60
CA ILE A 143 -9.40 -15.44 -3.96
C ILE A 143 -9.59 -15.90 -5.41
N ALA A 144 -8.63 -15.57 -6.30
CA ALA A 144 -8.59 -16.06 -7.67
C ALA A 144 -7.95 -17.46 -7.81
N GLN A 145 -7.49 -18.06 -6.70
CA GLN A 145 -6.79 -19.34 -6.67
C GLN A 145 -5.55 -19.40 -7.59
N TRP A 146 -4.91 -18.24 -7.81
CA TRP A 146 -3.72 -18.11 -8.64
C TRP A 146 -2.48 -17.93 -7.78
N TYR A 147 -1.61 -18.93 -7.75
CA TYR A 147 -0.40 -18.96 -6.92
C TYR A 147 0.85 -19.15 -7.80
N PRO A 148 1.35 -18.11 -8.48
CA PRO A 148 2.56 -18.20 -9.30
C PRO A 148 3.85 -18.36 -8.47
N TRP A 149 3.75 -18.33 -7.14
CA TRP A 149 4.85 -18.45 -6.20
C TRP A 149 4.86 -19.82 -5.51
N ARG A 150 5.96 -20.12 -4.80
CA ARG A 150 6.16 -21.37 -4.06
C ARG A 150 5.97 -21.27 -2.55
N PHE A 151 5.81 -20.06 -2.00
CA PHE A 151 5.59 -19.87 -0.56
C PHE A 151 4.14 -20.13 -0.15
N GLY A 152 3.93 -20.48 1.13
CA GLY A 152 2.59 -20.64 1.69
C GLY A 152 1.90 -19.29 1.85
N PHE A 153 0.82 -19.06 1.10
CA PHE A 153 0.06 -17.80 1.16
C PHE A 153 -0.38 -17.43 2.59
N PRO A 154 -1.03 -18.30 3.38
CA PRO A 154 -1.54 -17.89 4.70
C PRO A 154 -0.44 -17.41 5.64
N ALA A 155 0.71 -18.10 5.64
CA ALA A 155 1.86 -17.73 6.47
C ALA A 155 2.48 -16.40 6.01
N ALA A 156 2.75 -16.25 4.71
CA ALA A 156 3.35 -15.03 4.19
C ALA A 156 2.42 -13.81 4.39
N HIS A 157 1.14 -13.97 4.08
CA HIS A 157 0.14 -12.91 4.24
C HIS A 157 -0.01 -12.51 5.71
N TYR A 158 -0.02 -13.47 6.64
CA TYR A 158 -0.06 -13.20 8.08
C TYR A 158 1.14 -12.38 8.56
N TRP A 159 2.37 -12.82 8.25
CA TRP A 159 3.58 -12.13 8.72
C TRP A 159 3.77 -10.76 8.08
N VAL A 160 3.48 -10.60 6.79
CA VAL A 160 3.56 -9.30 6.13
C VAL A 160 2.51 -8.34 6.69
N THR A 161 1.34 -8.82 7.14
CA THR A 161 0.36 -7.95 7.79
C THR A 161 0.94 -7.27 9.04
N TRP A 162 1.69 -8.01 9.87
CA TRP A 162 2.33 -7.41 11.05
C TRP A 162 3.36 -6.34 10.69
N ILE A 163 4.12 -6.54 9.60
CA ILE A 163 5.07 -5.55 9.08
C ILE A 163 4.32 -4.30 8.62
N VAL A 164 3.24 -4.47 7.85
CA VAL A 164 2.44 -3.34 7.33
C VAL A 164 1.76 -2.56 8.45
N VAL A 165 1.14 -3.25 9.41
CA VAL A 165 0.46 -2.60 10.54
C VAL A 165 1.47 -1.92 11.46
N GLY A 166 2.61 -2.55 11.74
CA GLY A 166 3.69 -1.91 12.49
C GLY A 166 4.20 -0.64 11.81
N ALA A 167 4.37 -0.67 10.49
CA ALA A 167 4.75 0.50 9.73
C ALA A 167 3.65 1.58 9.68
N LEU A 168 2.38 1.19 9.66
CA LEU A 168 1.25 2.12 9.69
C LEU A 168 1.11 2.83 11.04
N VAL A 169 1.42 2.15 12.14
CA VAL A 169 1.46 2.76 13.49
C VAL A 169 2.65 3.71 13.65
N ALA A 170 3.78 3.41 12.99
CA ALA A 170 4.98 4.23 13.06
C ALA A 170 4.96 5.47 12.12
N HIS A 171 4.05 5.50 11.15
CA HIS A 171 3.95 6.53 10.11
C HIS A 171 2.97 7.63 10.49
#